data_AF-A0A0N1MUT4-F1
#
_entry.id   AF-A0A0N1MUT4-F1
#
_cell.length_a   1.000
_cell.length_b   1.000
_cell.length_c   1.000
_cell.angle_alpha   90.00
_cell.angle_beta   90.00
_cell.angle_gamma   90.00
#
_symmetry.space_group_name_H-M   'P 1'
#
loop_
_entity.id
_entity.type
_entity.pdbx_description
1 polymer ?
#
loop_
_entity_poly.entity_id
_entity_poly.type
_entity_poly.pdbx_seq_one_letter_code
_entity_poly.pdbx_strand_id
1 'polypeptide(L)'
;MSANLLSQLLPKLSKINQYILEDDIDSAQSELNQLDDLLKNVFNSPTVLTEDDALFLSDFSTRLNTTVQELIQRKGVIAKKIGVHLNTQKKINVYKSIK
;
A
#
# COMPACT_ATOMS: atom_id res chain seq x y z
N MET A 1 13.66 2.72 23.12
CA MET A 1 13.41 1.72 22.05
C MET A 1 12.21 2.13 21.18
N SER A 2 11.08 2.58 21.76
CA SER A 2 9.91 3.07 21.01
C SER A 2 10.23 4.19 20.00
N ALA A 3 10.97 5.22 20.40
CA ALA A 3 11.30 6.37 19.52
C ALA A 3 12.04 5.96 18.23
N ASN A 4 12.92 4.94 18.29
CA ASN A 4 13.65 4.44 17.12
C ASN A 4 12.76 3.58 16.19
N LEU A 5 11.69 3.00 16.72
CA LEU A 5 10.71 2.27 15.90
C LEU A 5 9.72 3.24 15.26
N LEU A 6 9.27 4.25 16.00
CA LEU A 6 8.37 5.30 15.48
C LEU A 6 9.02 6.09 14.34
N SER A 7 10.32 6.42 14.46
CA SER A 7 11.07 7.12 13.41
C SER A 7 11.16 6.34 12.09
N GLN A 8 10.94 5.02 12.10
CA GLN A 8 10.97 4.17 10.91
C GLN A 8 9.62 4.10 10.17
N LEU A 9 8.52 4.51 10.82
CA LEU A 9 7.17 4.43 10.24
C LEU A 9 7.02 5.31 9.00
N LEU A 10 7.43 6.59 9.09
CA LEU A 10 7.35 7.52 7.95
C LEU A 10 8.21 7.10 6.76
N PRO A 11 9.52 6.77 6.92
CA PRO A 11 10.34 6.28 5.82
C PRO A 11 9.77 5.04 5.13
N LYS A 12 9.23 4.09 5.90
CA LYS A 12 8.58 2.89 5.34
C LYS A 12 7.34 3.25 4.53
N LEU A 13 6.49 4.14 5.04
CA LEU A 13 5.31 4.61 4.31
C LEU A 13 5.68 5.36 3.03
N SER A 14 6.72 6.20 3.06
CA SER A 14 7.24 6.86 1.86
C SER A 14 7.71 5.87 0.80
N LYS A 15 8.41 4.80 1.23
CA LYS A 15 8.89 3.75 0.33
C LYS A 15 7.75 2.91 -0.27
N ILE A 16 6.73 2.60 0.52
CA ILE A 16 5.49 1.98 0.03
C ILE A 16 4.85 2.86 -1.05
N ASN A 17 4.70 4.15 -0.79
CA ASN A 17 4.14 5.09 -1.78
C ASN A 17 4.97 5.14 -3.06
N GLN A 18 6.31 5.10 -2.95
CA GLN A 18 7.18 5.04 -4.12
C GLN A 18 6.92 3.78 -4.96
N TYR A 19 6.90 2.59 -4.35
CA TYR A 19 6.62 1.35 -5.09
C TYR A 19 5.24 1.35 -5.73
N ILE A 20 4.24 1.93 -5.06
CA ILE A 20 2.91 2.11 -5.62
C ILE A 20 2.95 3.02 -6.85
N LEU A 21 3.72 4.11 -6.82
CA LEU A 21 3.88 5.01 -7.97
C LEU A 21 4.56 4.31 -9.16
N GLU A 22 5.52 3.42 -8.88
CA GLU A 22 6.27 2.63 -9.87
C GLU A 22 5.50 1.40 -10.40
N ASP A 23 4.26 1.18 -9.94
CA ASP A 23 3.45 -0.03 -10.19
C ASP A 23 4.14 -1.35 -9.75
N ASP A 24 5.13 -1.27 -8.86
CA ASP A 24 5.79 -2.42 -8.22
C ASP A 24 4.99 -2.87 -7.00
N ILE A 25 3.87 -3.55 -7.27
CA ILE A 25 2.92 -3.99 -6.24
C ILE A 25 3.52 -5.05 -5.32
N ASP A 26 4.40 -5.91 -5.82
CA ASP A 26 5.03 -6.98 -5.04
C ASP A 26 5.98 -6.39 -3.98
N SER A 27 6.82 -5.42 -4.39
CA SER A 27 7.69 -4.70 -3.43
C SER A 27 6.87 -3.87 -2.44
N ALA A 28 5.80 -3.21 -2.89
CA ALA A 28 4.89 -2.47 -2.01
C ALA A 28 4.25 -3.40 -0.95
N GLN A 29 3.80 -4.59 -1.34
CA GLN A 29 3.21 -5.58 -0.43
C GLN A 29 4.25 -6.09 0.58
N SER A 30 5.46 -6.40 0.14
CA SER A 30 6.55 -6.80 1.04
C SER A 30 6.85 -5.72 2.08
N GLU A 31 6.92 -4.45 1.66
CA GLU A 31 7.22 -3.34 2.57
C GLU A 31 6.04 -3.05 3.53
N LEU A 32 4.79 -3.23 3.09
CA LEU A 32 3.59 -3.16 3.95
C LEU A 32 3.59 -4.23 5.04
N ASN A 33 3.99 -5.47 4.73
CA ASN A 33 4.09 -6.53 5.75
C ASN A 33 5.15 -6.15 6.81
N GLN A 34 6.28 -5.59 6.40
CA GLN A 34 7.29 -5.13 7.35
C GLN A 34 6.81 -3.94 8.18
N LEU A 35 5.98 -3.06 7.62
CA LEU A 35 5.36 -1.96 8.35
C LEU A 35 4.38 -2.47 9.41
N ASP A 36 3.59 -3.49 9.09
CA ASP A 36 2.68 -4.16 10.04
C ASP A 36 3.46 -4.80 11.20
N ASP A 37 4.54 -5.51 10.90
CA ASP A 37 5.43 -6.08 11.93
C ASP A 37 6.05 -4.98 12.82
N LEU A 38 6.47 -3.86 12.22
CA LEU A 38 7.00 -2.71 12.96
C LEU A 38 5.93 -2.11 13.90
N LEU A 39 4.70 -1.94 13.43
CA LEU A 39 3.58 -1.44 14.25
C LEU A 39 3.27 -2.39 15.40
N LYS A 40 3.21 -3.70 15.14
CA LYS A 40 3.04 -4.71 16.20
C LYS A 40 4.14 -4.61 17.25
N ASN A 41 5.39 -4.43 16.84
CA ASN A 41 6.51 -4.27 17.77
C ASN A 41 6.42 -2.99 18.60
N VAL A 42 5.94 -1.88 18.01
CA VAL A 42 5.68 -0.63 18.74
C VAL A 42 4.63 -0.85 19.84
N PHE A 43 3.52 -1.52 19.54
CA PHE A 43 2.42 -1.74 20.50
C PHE A 43 2.64 -2.90 21.47
N ASN A 44 3.48 -3.88 21.13
CA ASN A 44 3.83 -5.00 22.02
C ASN A 44 4.92 -4.64 23.04
N SER A 45 5.62 -3.52 22.85
CA SER A 45 6.65 -3.07 23.80
C SER A 45 5.98 -2.34 24.98
N PRO A 46 6.28 -2.66 26.25
CA PRO A 46 5.68 -2.03 27.44
C PRO A 46 6.24 -0.62 27.70
N THR A 47 6.26 0.22 26.66
CA THR A 47 6.77 1.58 26.72
C THR A 47 5.60 2.53 26.91
N VAL A 48 5.71 3.45 27.86
CA VAL A 48 4.76 4.56 27.99
C VAL A 48 4.91 5.43 26.74
N LEU A 49 3.90 5.42 25.87
CA LEU A 49 3.81 6.34 24.75
C LEU A 49 3.56 7.74 25.31
N THR A 50 4.35 8.70 24.85
CA THR A 50 4.16 10.11 25.22
C THR A 50 2.99 10.71 24.43
N GLU A 51 2.53 11.90 24.84
CA GLU A 51 1.52 12.65 24.09
C GLU A 51 2.00 13.00 22.66
N ASP A 52 3.29 13.31 22.51
CA ASP A 52 3.92 13.55 21.22
C ASP A 52 3.93 12.30 20.33
N ASP A 53 4.19 11.12 20.92
CA ASP A 53 4.12 9.84 20.20
C ASP A 53 2.69 9.54 19.72
N ALA A 54 1.68 9.87 20.52
CA ALA A 54 0.28 9.73 20.15
C ALA A 54 -0.13 10.68 19.02
N LEU A 55 0.32 11.95 19.07
CA LEU A 55 0.11 12.92 17.99
C LEU A 55 0.77 12.45 16.69
N PHE A 56 2.01 11.96 16.77
CA PHE A 56 2.72 11.39 15.63
C PHE A 56 1.98 10.19 15.03
N LEU A 57 1.52 9.25 15.85
CA LEU A 57 0.77 8.07 15.40
C LEU A 57 -0.57 8.45 14.77
N SER A 58 -1.21 9.52 15.25
CA SER A 58 -2.45 10.06 14.66
C SER A 58 -2.22 10.64 13.26
N ASP A 59 -1.17 11.46 13.08
CA ASP A 59 -0.77 11.97 11.76
C ASP A 59 -0.38 10.81 10.82
N PHE A 60 0.39 9.85 11.34
CA PHE A 60 0.78 8.65 10.59
C PHE A 60 -0.43 7.85 10.13
N SER A 61 -1.42 7.62 10.99
CA SER A 61 -2.66 6.92 10.65
C SER A 61 -3.42 7.63 9.53
N THR A 62 -3.47 8.96 9.57
CA THR A 62 -4.11 9.76 8.52
C THR A 62 -3.41 9.56 7.17
N ARG A 63 -2.08 9.64 7.15
CA ARG A 63 -1.28 9.40 5.93
C ARG A 63 -1.43 7.98 5.40
N LEU A 64 -1.41 6.99 6.28
CA LEU A 64 -1.60 5.59 5.91
C LEU A 64 -2.97 5.39 5.26
N ASN A 65 -4.02 6.02 5.80
CA ASN A 65 -5.35 5.94 5.21
C ASN A 65 -5.39 6.58 3.80
N THR A 66 -4.68 7.70 3.58
CA THR A 66 -4.52 8.28 2.24
C THR A 66 -3.89 7.28 1.27
N THR A 67 -2.78 6.64 1.65
CA THR A 67 -2.13 5.60 0.84
C THR A 67 -3.08 4.44 0.51
N VAL A 68 -3.90 4.01 1.47
CA VAL A 68 -4.89 2.94 1.26
C VAL A 68 -5.95 3.37 0.23
N GLN A 69 -6.43 4.62 0.29
CA GLN A 69 -7.39 5.12 -0.70
C GLN A 69 -6.78 5.15 -2.12
N GLU A 70 -5.52 5.55 -2.26
CA GLU A 70 -4.82 5.53 -3.55
C GLU A 70 -4.70 4.11 -4.11
N LEU A 71 -4.37 3.12 -3.26
CA LEU A 71 -4.34 1.71 -3.64
C LEU A 71 -5.70 1.20 -4.12
N ILE A 72 -6.77 1.56 -3.41
CA ILE A 72 -8.14 1.18 -3.79
C ILE A 72 -8.50 1.76 -5.17
N GLN A 73 -8.15 3.02 -5.42
CA GLN A 73 -8.38 3.66 -6.72
C GLN A 73 -7.59 2.98 -7.83
N ARG A 74 -6.30 2.69 -7.61
CA ARG A 74 -5.45 1.97 -8.57
C ARG A 74 -5.97 0.58 -8.89
N LYS A 75 -6.44 -0.17 -7.88
CA LYS A 75 -7.09 -1.47 -8.07
C LYS A 75 -8.27 -1.37 -9.05
N GLY A 76 -9.11 -0.34 -8.92
CA GLY A 76 -10.21 -0.08 -9.83
C GLY A 76 -9.75 0.16 -11.27
N VAL A 77 -8.68 0.94 -11.45
CA VAL A 77 -8.09 1.21 -12.77
C VAL A 77 -7.52 -0.06 -13.41
N ILE A 78 -6.80 -0.88 -12.66
CA ILE A 78 -6.22 -2.14 -13.14
C ILE A 78 -7.33 -3.11 -13.57
N ALA A 79 -8.38 -3.27 -12.75
CA ALA A 79 -9.52 -4.12 -13.08
C ALA A 79 -10.20 -3.69 -14.39
N LYS A 80 -10.35 -2.38 -14.62
CA LYS A 80 -10.87 -1.83 -15.88
C LYS A 80 -9.96 -2.15 -17.07
N LYS A 81 -8.63 -2.00 -16.93
CA LYS A 81 -7.66 -2.35 -17.97
C LYS A 81 -7.75 -3.84 -18.36
N ILE A 82 -7.85 -4.72 -17.37
CA ILE A 82 -8.03 -6.17 -17.58
C ILE A 82 -9.33 -6.45 -18.35
N GLY A 83 -10.44 -5.83 -17.93
CA GLY A 83 -11.73 -5.98 -18.61
C GLY A 83 -11.69 -5.56 -20.09
N VAL A 84 -11.03 -4.44 -20.39
CA VAL A 84 -10.81 -3.99 -21.77
C VAL A 84 -9.97 -4.99 -22.55
N HIS A 85 -8.86 -5.47 -21.98
CA HIS A 85 -7.99 -6.45 -22.63
C HIS A 85 -8.73 -7.75 -22.96
N LEU A 86 -9.47 -8.31 -22.01
CA LEU A 86 -10.28 -9.53 -22.20
C LEU A 86 -11.34 -9.35 -23.29
N ASN A 87 -12.00 -8.18 -23.33
CA ASN A 87 -12.99 -7.89 -24.37
C ASN A 87 -12.34 -7.81 -25.76
N THR A 88 -11.17 -7.18 -25.85
CA THR A 88 -10.40 -7.11 -27.10
C THR A 88 -9.98 -8.50 -27.57
N GLN A 89 -9.48 -9.36 -26.68
CA GLN A 89 -9.13 -10.75 -26.99
C GLN A 89 -10.35 -11.54 -27.50
N LYS A 90 -11.52 -11.38 -26.86
CA LYS A 90 -12.77 -12.00 -27.34
C LYS A 90 -13.12 -11.58 -28.76
N LYS A 91 -13.04 -10.27 -29.07
CA LYS A 91 -13.29 -9.77 -30.43
C LYS A 91 -12.32 -10.37 -31.44
N ILE A 92 -11.02 -10.39 -31.13
CA ILE A 92 -9.98 -10.99 -32.00
C ILE A 92 -10.30 -12.47 -32.28
N ASN A 93 -10.69 -13.23 -31.27
CA ASN A 93 -11.01 -14.65 -31.43
C ASN A 93 -12.22 -14.86 -32.34
N VAL A 94 -13.27 -14.05 -32.20
CA VAL A 94 -14.43 -14.08 -33.11
C VAL A 94 -14.03 -13.77 -34.55
N TYR A 95 -13.19 -12.76 -34.77
CA TYR A 95 -12.69 -12.46 -36.12
C TYR A 95 -11.86 -13.59 -36.72
N LYS A 96 -11.06 -14.29 -35.90
CA LYS A 96 -10.25 -15.44 -36.35
C LYS A 96 -11.11 -16.65 -36.69
N SER A 97 -12.24 -16.86 -36.01
CA SER A 97 -13.12 -18.02 -36.23
C SER A 97 -14.09 -17.87 -37.41
N ILE A 98 -14.16 -16.69 -38.05
CA ILE A 98 -15.00 -16.44 -39.23
C ILE A 98 -14.24 -16.73 -40.55
N LYS A 99 -12.95 -17.10 -40.47
CA LYS A 99 -12.18 -17.67 -41.59
C LYS A 99 -12.31 -19.19 -41.63
#